data_AF-A0A9D4JH80-F1
#
_entry.id   AF-A0A9D4JH80-F1
#
_cell.length_a   1.000
_cell.length_b   1.000
_cell.length_c   1.000
_cell.angle_alpha   90.00
_cell.angle_beta   90.00
_cell.angle_gamma   90.00
#
_symmetry.space_group_name_H-M   'P 1'
#
loop_
_entity.id
_entity.type
_entity.pdbx_description
1 polymer ?
#
loop_
_entity_poly.entity_id
_entity_poly.type
_entity_poly.pdbx_seq_one_letter_code
_entity_poly.pdbx_strand_id
1 'polypeptide(L)'
;MPFILAVQTSMPGFYEKMETRLRTVEQGADTIVWLAASPAAKTHKSGLFFQDRHPTSTHLPLSFTKSRPEQDQQLMDKLDEMAARCRQ
;
A
#
# COMPACT_ATOMS: atom_id res chain seq x y z
N MET A 1 -8.14 16.52 -17.27
CA MET A 1 -7.87 15.81 -16.00
C MET A 1 -8.83 14.63 -15.86
N PRO A 2 -8.56 13.45 -16.45
CA PRO A 2 -9.54 12.36 -16.57
C PRO A 2 -9.56 11.32 -15.42
N PHE A 3 -8.58 11.30 -14.50
CA PHE A 3 -8.38 10.14 -13.61
C PHE A 3 -9.01 10.23 -12.21
N ILE A 4 -9.25 11.42 -11.68
CA ILE A 4 -10.06 11.58 -10.44
C ILE A 4 -11.51 11.11 -10.68
N LEU A 5 -11.96 11.20 -11.95
CA LEU A 5 -13.29 10.80 -12.37
C LEU A 5 -13.61 9.34 -12.05
N ALA A 6 -12.64 8.42 -12.12
CA ALA A 6 -12.89 7.00 -11.89
C ALA A 6 -13.30 6.69 -10.44
N VAL A 7 -12.60 7.27 -9.46
CA VAL A 7 -12.94 7.10 -8.03
C VAL A 7 -14.22 7.85 -7.71
N GLN A 8 -14.40 9.05 -8.28
CA GLN A 8 -15.61 9.85 -8.10
C GLN A 8 -16.86 9.14 -8.61
N THR A 9 -16.80 8.48 -9.76
CA THR A 9 -17.96 7.77 -10.34
C THR A 9 -18.21 6.41 -9.71
N SER A 10 -17.15 5.65 -9.40
CA SER A 10 -17.29 4.30 -8.83
C SER A 10 -17.57 4.29 -7.32
N MET A 11 -17.10 5.31 -6.59
CA MET A 11 -17.20 5.39 -5.13
C MET A 11 -17.49 6.83 -4.67
N PRO A 12 -18.65 7.42 -5.02
CA PRO A 12 -18.94 8.84 -4.79
C PRO A 12 -18.84 9.24 -3.31
N GLY A 13 -19.42 8.45 -2.39
CA GLY A 13 -19.35 8.74 -0.96
C GLY A 13 -17.95 8.57 -0.34
N PHE A 14 -17.05 7.82 -0.99
CA PHE A 14 -15.63 7.79 -0.61
C PHE A 14 -14.92 9.05 -1.10
N TYR A 15 -15.17 9.43 -2.35
CA TYR A 15 -14.60 10.63 -2.95
C TYR A 15 -14.95 11.88 -2.15
N GLU A 16 -16.23 12.09 -1.81
CA GLU A 16 -16.68 13.23 -0.98
C GLU A 16 -15.92 13.35 0.34
N LYS A 17 -15.58 12.22 0.97
CA LYS A 17 -14.87 12.20 2.26
C LYS A 17 -13.37 12.36 2.13
N MET A 18 -12.80 11.99 0.97
CA MET A 18 -11.37 11.80 0.80
C MET A 18 -10.74 12.73 -0.22
N GLU A 19 -11.52 13.50 -0.99
CA GLU A 19 -11.03 14.29 -2.14
C GLU A 19 -9.83 15.19 -1.80
N THR A 20 -9.83 15.81 -0.62
CA THR A 20 -8.74 16.69 -0.17
C THR A 20 -7.47 15.93 0.25
N ARG A 21 -7.56 14.61 0.41
CA ARG A 21 -6.48 13.69 0.77
C ARG A 21 -6.05 12.80 -0.40
N LEU A 22 -6.75 12.84 -1.52
CA LEU A 22 -6.36 12.08 -2.71
C LEU A 22 -5.14 12.74 -3.36
N ARG A 23 -4.14 11.92 -3.68
CA ARG A 23 -2.97 12.36 -4.44
C ARG A 23 -3.33 12.59 -5.89
N THR A 24 -2.62 13.50 -6.53
CA THR A 24 -2.66 13.62 -7.99
C THR A 24 -1.94 12.45 -8.65
N VAL A 25 -2.19 12.25 -9.94
CA VAL A 25 -1.52 11.20 -10.73
C VAL A 25 -0.01 11.44 -10.75
N GLU A 26 0.41 12.69 -10.87
CA GLU A 26 1.80 13.10 -10.92
C GLU A 26 2.51 12.79 -9.60
N GLN A 27 1.88 13.08 -8.45
CA GLN A 27 2.42 12.74 -7.12
C GLN A 27 2.57 11.22 -6.93
N GLY A 28 1.56 10.45 -7.36
CA GLY A 28 1.60 8.99 -7.33
C GLY A 28 2.70 8.42 -8.21
N ALA A 29 2.78 8.89 -9.47
CA ALA A 29 3.79 8.47 -10.43
C ALA A 29 5.21 8.81 -9.96
N ASP A 30 5.43 10.02 -9.46
CA ASP A 30 6.72 10.45 -8.89
C ASP A 30 7.18 9.53 -7.76
N THR A 31 6.27 9.20 -6.83
CA THR A 31 6.59 8.30 -5.71
C THR A 31 6.95 6.90 -6.21
N ILE A 32 6.23 6.35 -7.19
CA ILE A 32 6.50 5.02 -7.75
C ILE A 32 7.84 4.99 -8.48
N VAL A 33 8.12 5.97 -9.32
CA VAL A 33 9.39 6.08 -10.05
C VAL A 33 10.55 6.22 -9.07
N TRP A 34 10.38 7.04 -8.03
CA TRP A 34 11.38 7.16 -6.96
C TRP A 34 11.62 5.83 -6.24
N LEU A 35 10.56 5.08 -5.88
CA LEU A 35 10.71 3.75 -5.26
C LEU A 35 11.46 2.75 -6.14
N ALA A 36 11.24 2.79 -7.45
CA ALA A 36 11.87 1.87 -8.40
C ALA A 36 13.34 2.21 -8.68
N ALA A 37 13.69 3.48 -8.76
CA ALA A 37 14.99 3.93 -9.27
C ALA A 37 15.96 4.44 -8.18
N SER A 38 15.45 4.93 -7.04
CA SER A 38 16.27 5.60 -6.03
C SER A 38 17.01 4.62 -5.12
N PRO A 39 18.34 4.76 -4.94
CA PRO A 39 19.07 4.02 -3.90
C PRO A 39 18.56 4.31 -2.49
N ALA A 40 18.06 5.53 -2.23
CA ALA A 40 17.49 5.90 -0.93
C ALA A 40 16.22 5.11 -0.63
N ALA A 41 15.45 4.68 -1.64
CA ALA A 41 14.28 3.83 -1.42
C ALA A 41 14.69 2.46 -0.83
N LYS A 42 15.87 1.95 -1.21
CA LYS A 42 16.38 0.64 -0.75
C LYS A 42 16.81 0.63 0.71
N THR A 43 16.97 1.78 1.36
CA THR A 43 17.32 1.83 2.79
C THR A 43 16.12 1.53 3.69
N HIS A 44 14.91 1.55 3.15
CA HIS A 44 13.70 1.24 3.88
C HIS A 44 13.40 -0.26 3.91
N LYS A 45 12.71 -0.71 4.96
CA LYS A 45 12.22 -2.09 5.05
C LYS A 45 11.15 -2.35 3.97
N SER A 46 11.11 -3.58 3.47
CA SER A 46 10.05 -4.03 2.56
C SER A 46 8.67 -4.00 3.26
N GLY A 47 7.60 -3.87 2.47
CA GLY A 47 6.21 -3.92 2.96
C GLY A 47 5.67 -2.59 3.52
N LEU A 48 6.44 -1.50 3.46
CA LEU A 48 5.97 -0.17 3.87
C LEU A 48 5.11 0.50 2.78
N PHE A 49 4.21 1.36 3.22
CA PHE A 49 3.45 2.25 2.32
C PHE A 49 4.18 3.57 2.18
N PHE A 50 4.10 4.19 1.00
CA PHE A 50 4.78 5.45 0.71
C PHE A 50 3.84 6.49 0.12
N GLN A 51 3.98 7.72 0.61
CA GLN A 51 3.34 8.92 0.07
C GLN A 51 4.41 10.01 0.01
N ASP A 52 4.52 10.66 -1.14
CA ASP A 52 5.50 11.73 -1.39
C ASP A 52 6.92 11.33 -0.97
N ARG A 53 7.33 10.11 -1.32
CA ARG A 53 8.65 9.50 -1.01
C ARG A 53 8.93 9.25 0.48
N HIS A 54 7.92 9.34 1.34
CA HIS A 54 8.05 9.07 2.78
C HIS A 54 7.23 7.85 3.21
N PRO A 55 7.75 7.01 4.13
CA PRO A 55 6.98 5.94 4.73
C PRO A 55 5.75 6.48 5.47
N THR A 56 4.60 5.83 5.31
CA THR A 56 3.36 6.19 5.99
C THR A 56 2.76 5.02 6.75
N SER A 57 1.84 5.30 7.67
CA SER A 57 1.12 4.26 8.42
C SER A 57 0.41 3.30 7.47
N THR A 58 0.58 1.99 7.70
CA THR A 58 -0.13 0.92 7.00
C THR A 58 -1.56 0.71 7.52
N HIS A 59 -1.85 1.22 8.72
CA HIS A 59 -3.16 1.13 9.34
C HIS A 59 -3.78 2.50 9.50
N LEU A 60 -5.08 2.60 9.20
CA LEU A 60 -5.86 3.76 9.52
C LEU A 60 -6.06 3.84 11.05
N PRO A 61 -6.06 5.04 11.63
CA PRO A 61 -6.45 5.21 13.03
C PRO A 61 -7.84 4.59 13.25
N LEU A 62 -7.98 3.80 14.31
CA LEU A 62 -9.25 3.21 14.75
C LEU A 62 -9.89 2.21 13.77
N SER A 63 -9.16 1.68 12.79
CA SER A 63 -9.72 0.68 11.87
C SER A 63 -9.89 -0.71 12.51
N PHE A 64 -9.24 -0.98 13.64
CA PHE A 64 -9.18 -2.29 14.29
C PHE A 64 -8.74 -3.44 13.35
N THR A 65 -8.03 -3.13 12.27
CA THR A 65 -7.56 -4.09 11.26
C THR A 65 -6.10 -4.51 11.44
N LYS A 66 -5.55 -4.39 12.65
CA LYS A 66 -4.17 -4.80 12.93
C LYS A 66 -4.12 -6.31 13.16
N SER A 67 -3.19 -6.97 12.48
CA SER A 67 -2.85 -8.36 12.76
C SER A 67 -2.03 -8.47 14.04
N ARG A 68 -2.10 -9.62 14.70
CA ARG A 68 -1.18 -9.99 15.78
C ARG A 68 0.05 -10.71 15.21
N PRO A 69 1.23 -10.58 15.82
CA PRO A 69 2.45 -11.24 15.35
C PRO A 69 2.30 -12.76 15.16
N GLU A 70 1.50 -13.41 16.01
CA GLU A 70 1.26 -14.87 15.89
C GLU A 70 0.46 -15.22 14.63
N GLN A 71 -0.46 -14.35 14.21
CA GLN A 71 -1.25 -14.55 12.99
C GLN A 71 -0.39 -14.35 11.74
N ASP A 72 0.56 -13.41 11.80
CA ASP A 72 1.52 -13.18 10.72
C ASP A 72 2.45 -14.39 10.56
N GLN A 73 2.94 -14.95 11.67
CA GLN A 73 3.77 -16.17 11.63
C GLN A 73 3.00 -17.37 11.08
N GLN A 74 1.75 -17.58 11.54
CA GLN A 74 0.89 -18.65 11.03
C GLN A 74 0.62 -18.53 9.52
N LEU A 75 0.55 -17.31 8.99
CA LEU A 75 0.43 -17.08 7.55
C LEU A 75 1.72 -17.49 6.83
N MET A 76 2.87 -17.08 7.34
CA MET A 76 4.17 -17.43 6.74
C MET A 76 4.39 -18.94 6.70
N ASP A 77 4.13 -19.64 7.80
CA ASP A 77 4.28 -21.10 7.87
C ASP A 77 3.43 -21.81 6.80
N LYS A 78 2.19 -21.35 6.60
CA LYS A 78 1.29 -21.89 5.56
C LYS A 78 1.78 -21.59 4.14
N LEU A 79 2.30 -20.39 3.90
CA LEU A 79 2.86 -20.01 2.60
C LEU A 79 4.09 -20.85 2.26
N ASP A 80 4.95 -21.12 3.23
CA ASP A 80 6.13 -21.98 3.06
C ASP A 80 5.73 -23.42 2.75
N GLU A 81 4.73 -23.95 3.45
CA GLU A 81 4.15 -25.27 3.17
C GLU A 81 3.58 -25.36 1.74
N MET A 82 2.83 -24.35 1.30
CA MET A 82 2.30 -24.26 -0.06
C MET A 82 3.41 -24.20 -1.11
N ALA A 83 4.42 -23.36 -0.89
CA ALA A 83 5.53 -23.19 -1.81
C ALA A 83 6.38 -24.47 -1.92
N ALA A 84 6.53 -25.23 -0.84
CA ALA A 84 7.22 -26.51 -0.84
C ALA A 84 6.48 -27.55 -1.71
N ARG A 85 5.14 -27.59 -1.65
CA ARG A 85 4.33 -28.48 -2.50
C ARG A 85 4.42 -28.14 -3.98
N CYS A 86 4.48 -26.87 -4.35
CA CYS A 86 4.57 -26.44 -5.75
C CYS A 86 5.95 -26.68 -6.40
N ARG A 87 6.97 -26.99 -5.60
CA ARG A 87 8.34 -27.29 -6.08
C ARG A 87 8.58 -28.78 -6.34
N GLN A 88 7.62 -29.64 -6.00
CA GLN A 88 7.59 -31.07 -6.33
C GLN A 88 6.82 -31.28 -7.63
#